data_AF-A0A820D2G9-F1
#
_entry.id   AF-A0A820D2G9-F1
#
_cell.length_a   1.000
_cell.length_b   1.000
_cell.length_c   1.000
_cell.angle_alpha   90.00
_cell.angle_beta   90.00
_cell.angle_gamma   90.00
#
_symmetry.space_group_name_H-M   'P 1'
#
loop_
_entity.id
_entity.type
_entity.pdbx_description
1 polymer ?
#
loop_
_entity_poly.entity_id
_entity_poly.type
_entity_poly.pdbx_seq_one_letter_code
_entity_poly.pdbx_strand_id
1 'polypeptide(L)'
;MSANDIQNTTHRFSDAAGEPCVMLTPIEGFNKKPLVTLEEATEPLKNIVPCISTHAHTAKERAKNPADDLSVDESASIVLYTMEWESYTDSLYFILNSTLRD
;
A
#
# COMPACT_ATOMS: atom_id res chain seq x y z
N MET A 1 18.37 -13.31 3.28
CA MET A 1 17.71 -12.70 2.10
C MET A 1 17.78 -13.73 1.00
N SER A 2 16.62 -14.26 0.61
CA SER A 2 16.45 -15.25 -0.46
C SER A 2 16.55 -14.58 -1.83
N ALA A 3 16.84 -15.34 -2.89
CA ALA A 3 16.87 -14.84 -4.27
C ALA A 3 15.51 -14.25 -4.71
N ASN A 4 14.39 -14.76 -4.16
CA ASN A 4 13.05 -14.21 -4.38
C ASN A 4 12.89 -12.81 -3.77
N ASP A 5 13.49 -12.54 -2.60
CA ASP A 5 13.40 -11.25 -1.93
C ASP A 5 14.01 -10.15 -2.81
N ILE A 6 15.15 -10.45 -3.45
CA ILE A 6 15.87 -9.54 -4.36
C ILE A 6 15.07 -9.30 -5.65
N GLN A 7 14.44 -10.33 -6.22
CA GLN A 7 13.62 -10.18 -7.43
C GLN A 7 12.39 -9.31 -7.17
N ASN A 8 11.71 -9.50 -6.03
CA ASN A 8 10.54 -8.71 -5.66
C ASN A 8 10.87 -7.24 -5.39
N THR A 9 12.01 -6.94 -4.74
CA THR A 9 12.47 -5.54 -4.59
C THR A 9 12.82 -4.93 -5.95
N THR A 10 13.49 -5.68 -6.83
CA THR A 10 13.89 -5.19 -8.16
C THR A 10 12.68 -4.81 -9.02
N HIS A 11 11.55 -5.51 -8.90
CA HIS A 11 10.34 -5.22 -9.67
C HIS A 11 9.72 -3.86 -9.32
N ARG A 12 9.70 -3.46 -8.04
CA ARG A 12 9.14 -2.18 -7.58
C ARG A 12 9.95 -0.95 -7.99
N PHE A 13 11.23 -1.11 -8.29
CA PHE A 13 12.10 -0.02 -8.73
C PHE A 13 12.23 0.05 -10.26
N SER A 14 11.89 -1.03 -10.96
CA SER A 14 12.00 -1.11 -12.42
C SER A 14 10.68 -0.85 -13.15
N ASP A 15 9.53 -0.91 -12.47
CA ASP A 15 8.22 -0.59 -13.08
C ASP A 15 8.10 0.89 -13.50
N ALA A 16 8.75 1.80 -12.77
CA ALA A 16 8.74 3.24 -13.05
C ALA A 16 9.23 3.61 -14.47
N ALA A 17 10.07 2.78 -15.10
CA ALA A 17 10.59 3.05 -16.44
C ALA A 17 9.54 2.91 -17.55
N GLY A 18 8.47 2.13 -17.31
CA GLY A 18 7.37 1.94 -18.25
C GLY A 18 6.20 2.90 -18.04
N GLU A 19 6.23 3.69 -16.97
CA GLU A 19 5.10 4.53 -16.58
C GLU A 19 4.97 5.76 -17.49
N PRO A 20 3.75 6.06 -17.99
CA PRO A 20 3.53 7.25 -18.78
C PRO A 20 3.78 8.49 -17.92
N CYS A 21 4.59 9.43 -18.45
CA CYS A 21 4.85 10.72 -17.81
C CYS A 21 3.64 11.65 -17.98
N VAL A 22 2.49 11.25 -17.43
CA VAL A 22 1.23 11.98 -17.45
C VAL A 22 0.90 12.46 -16.04
N MET A 23 0.38 13.68 -15.95
CA MET A 23 -0.06 14.23 -14.68
C MET A 23 -1.44 13.66 -14.34
N LEU A 24 -1.51 12.77 -13.35
CA LEU A 24 -2.78 12.27 -12.84
C LEU A 24 -3.48 13.38 -12.05
N THR A 25 -4.78 13.55 -12.28
CA THR A 25 -5.59 14.48 -11.49
C THR A 25 -5.84 13.89 -10.10
N PRO A 26 -5.79 14.70 -9.02
CA PRO A 26 -6.17 14.24 -7.70
C PRO A 26 -7.58 13.65 -7.69
N ILE A 27 -7.80 12.60 -6.90
CA ILE A 27 -9.14 12.05 -6.69
C ILE A 27 -9.91 13.04 -5.82
N GLU A 28 -10.76 13.87 -6.44
CA GLU A 28 -11.51 14.91 -5.75
C GLU A 28 -12.44 14.34 -4.66
N GLY A 29 -12.56 15.08 -3.56
CA GLY A 29 -13.49 14.76 -2.47
C GLY A 29 -12.95 13.80 -1.42
N PHE A 30 -11.90 13.01 -1.70
CA PHE A 30 -11.27 12.16 -0.68
C PHE A 30 -10.60 12.97 0.42
N ASN A 31 -10.04 14.13 0.09
CA ASN A 31 -9.45 15.06 1.07
C ASN A 31 -10.46 15.63 2.08
N LYS A 32 -11.77 15.50 1.81
CA LYS A 32 -12.85 15.94 2.71
C LYS A 32 -13.44 14.79 3.52
N LYS A 33 -13.04 13.55 3.24
CA LYS A 33 -13.50 12.39 4.01
C LYS A 33 -12.86 12.40 5.39
N PRO A 34 -13.57 11.94 6.43
CA PRO A 34 -12.98 11.81 7.75
C PRO A 34 -11.83 10.81 7.71
N LEU A 35 -10.79 11.09 8.50
CA LEU A 35 -9.78 10.09 8.81
C LEU A 35 -10.43 8.98 9.63
N VAL A 36 -10.12 7.75 9.26
CA VAL A 36 -10.61 6.52 9.89
C VAL A 36 -9.41 5.65 10.23
N THR A 37 -9.64 4.62 11.02
CA THR A 37 -8.60 3.63 11.31
C THR A 37 -8.18 2.86 10.04
N LEU A 38 -6.98 2.30 10.04
CA LEU A 38 -6.51 1.47 8.92
C LEU A 38 -7.42 0.27 8.66
N GLU A 39 -8.02 -0.32 9.71
CA GLU A 39 -8.97 -1.42 9.59
C GLU A 39 -10.25 -0.98 8.87
N GLU A 40 -10.82 0.15 9.25
CA GLU A 40 -12.00 0.71 8.58
C GLU A 40 -11.71 1.07 7.12
N ALA A 41 -10.53 1.64 6.84
CA ALA A 41 -10.10 1.97 5.49
C ALA A 41 -9.90 0.74 4.60
N THR A 42 -9.46 -0.39 5.18
CA THR A 42 -9.19 -1.63 4.44
C THR A 42 -10.38 -2.57 4.35
N GLU A 43 -11.44 -2.35 5.13
CA GLU A 43 -12.70 -3.11 5.08
C GLU A 43 -13.26 -3.29 3.65
N PRO A 44 -13.46 -2.23 2.84
CA PRO A 44 -13.99 -2.38 1.48
C PRO A 44 -13.04 -3.13 0.54
N LEU A 45 -11.75 -3.24 0.88
CA LEU A 45 -10.73 -3.86 0.04
C LEU A 45 -10.62 -5.37 0.28
N LYS A 46 -11.24 -5.94 1.32
CA LYS A 46 -11.13 -7.38 1.67
C LYS A 46 -11.52 -8.34 0.54
N ASN A 47 -12.42 -7.92 -0.34
CA ASN A 47 -12.86 -8.73 -1.49
C ASN A 47 -11.95 -8.58 -2.73
N ILE A 48 -11.00 -7.64 -2.70
CA ILE A 48 -10.12 -7.29 -3.82
C ILE A 48 -8.68 -7.70 -3.50
N VAL A 49 -8.23 -7.41 -2.27
CA VAL A 49 -6.87 -7.67 -1.80
C VAL A 49 -6.89 -8.82 -0.79
N PRO A 50 -6.34 -9.99 -1.14
CA PRO A 50 -6.32 -11.16 -0.26
C PRO A 50 -5.62 -10.86 1.07
N CYS A 51 -6.16 -11.36 2.18
CA CYS A 51 -5.53 -11.28 3.50
C CYS A 51 -5.18 -9.85 3.96
N ILE A 52 -5.83 -8.80 3.42
CA ILE A 52 -5.48 -7.41 3.73
C ILE A 52 -5.59 -7.08 5.21
N SER A 53 -6.57 -7.64 5.93
CA SER A 53 -6.74 -7.42 7.38
C SER A 53 -5.52 -7.86 8.19
N THR A 54 -4.92 -9.01 7.85
CA THR A 54 -3.73 -9.54 8.52
C THR A 54 -2.51 -8.67 8.25
N HIS A 55 -2.38 -8.20 7.01
CA HIS A 55 -1.30 -7.30 6.62
C HIS A 55 -1.46 -5.91 7.27
N ALA A 56 -2.69 -5.39 7.35
CA ALA A 56 -2.99 -4.13 8.04
C ALA A 56 -2.61 -4.19 9.52
N HIS A 57 -2.95 -5.29 10.20
CA HIS A 57 -2.53 -5.51 11.58
C HIS A 57 -0.99 -5.56 11.70
N THR A 58 -0.32 -6.29 10.81
CA THR A 58 1.15 -6.37 10.77
C THR A 58 1.79 -5.00 10.52
N ALA A 59 1.20 -4.19 9.64
CA ALA A 59 1.68 -2.86 9.32
C ALA A 59 1.55 -1.91 10.52
N LYS A 60 0.43 -1.96 11.25
CA LYS A 60 0.26 -1.23 12.51
C LYS A 60 1.28 -1.59 13.56
N GLU A 61 1.57 -2.89 13.71
CA GLU A 61 2.58 -3.35 14.67
C GLU A 61 3.98 -2.79 14.35
N ARG A 62 4.28 -2.60 13.06
CA ARG A 62 5.54 -1.98 12.60
C ARG A 62 5.55 -0.45 12.74
N ALA A 63 4.39 0.18 12.73
CA ALA A 63 4.23 1.64 12.73
C ALA A 63 4.04 2.27 14.12
N LYS A 64 4.28 1.54 15.22
CA LYS A 64 3.99 1.98 16.60
C LYS A 64 4.65 3.30 17.04
N ASN A 65 5.77 3.69 16.42
CA ASN A 65 6.49 4.93 16.72
C ASN A 65 6.67 5.74 15.42
N PRO A 66 5.60 6.37 14.92
CA PRO A 66 5.66 7.13 13.68
C PRO A 66 6.52 8.40 13.85
N ALA A 67 7.21 8.79 12.77
CA ALA A 67 7.93 10.06 12.68
C ALA A 67 7.07 11.13 11.99
N ASP A 68 7.57 12.37 11.95
CA ASP A 68 7.03 13.44 11.09
C ASP A 68 5.54 13.77 11.33
N ASP A 69 5.11 13.73 12.60
CA ASP A 69 3.76 14.05 13.06
C ASP A 69 2.65 13.16 12.44
N LEU A 70 3.00 12.02 11.85
CA LEU A 70 2.03 11.05 11.35
C LEU A 70 1.32 10.34 12.50
N SER A 71 0.02 10.10 12.33
CA SER A 71 -0.68 9.13 13.16
C SER A 71 -0.17 7.71 12.92
N VAL A 72 -0.42 6.82 13.87
CA VAL A 72 -0.08 5.39 13.73
C VAL A 72 -0.76 4.79 12.51
N ASP A 73 -2.02 5.16 12.23
CA ASP A 73 -2.77 4.68 11.07
C ASP A 73 -2.20 5.18 9.74
N GLU A 74 -1.78 6.45 9.67
CA GLU A 74 -1.14 7.01 8.46
C GLU A 74 0.20 6.34 8.19
N SER A 75 1.06 6.22 9.20
CA SER A 75 2.34 5.52 9.06
C SER A 75 2.14 4.04 8.70
N ALA A 76 1.17 3.37 9.34
CA ALA A 76 0.83 1.99 9.03
C ALA A 76 0.32 1.84 7.59
N SER A 77 -0.38 2.83 7.03
CA SER A 77 -0.82 2.79 5.62
C SER A 77 0.37 2.80 4.65
N ILE A 78 1.41 3.59 4.94
CA ILE A 78 2.65 3.61 4.16
C ILE A 78 3.38 2.28 4.30
N VAL A 79 3.46 1.74 5.52
CA VAL A 79 4.05 0.42 5.76
C VAL A 79 3.28 -0.66 5.01
N LEU A 80 1.95 -0.66 5.04
CA LEU A 80 1.12 -1.64 4.36
C LEU A 80 1.35 -1.62 2.84
N TYR A 81 1.47 -0.41 2.27
CA TYR A 81 1.74 -0.21 0.86
C TYR A 81 3.16 -0.65 0.47
N THR A 82 4.15 -0.39 1.32
CA THR A 82 5.58 -0.62 1.00
C THR A 82 6.15 -1.94 1.52
N MET A 83 5.48 -2.63 2.46
CA MET A 83 5.99 -3.89 2.99
C MET A 83 6.04 -4.98 1.92
N GLU A 84 6.91 -5.96 2.14
CA GLU A 84 6.95 -7.17 1.32
C GLU A 84 5.77 -8.08 1.68
N TRP A 85 5.19 -8.67 0.64
CA TRP A 85 4.15 -9.69 0.73
C TRP A 85 4.71 -10.97 0.14
N GLU A 86 4.20 -12.12 0.59
CA GLU A 86 4.67 -13.43 0.10
C GLU A 86 4.51 -13.56 -1.42
N SER A 87 3.36 -13.10 -1.93
CA SER A 87 3.07 -12.98 -3.36
C SER A 87 3.06 -11.51 -3.76
N TYR A 88 3.92 -11.13 -4.70
CA TYR A 88 4.01 -9.76 -5.20
C TYR A 88 2.71 -9.31 -5.88
N THR A 89 2.11 -10.18 -6.69
CA THR A 89 0.86 -9.88 -7.43
C THR A 89 -0.35 -9.76 -6.51
N ASP A 90 -0.28 -10.33 -5.31
CA ASP A 90 -1.36 -10.22 -4.31
C ASP A 90 -1.14 -9.04 -3.37
N SER A 91 -0.01 -8.31 -3.51
CA SER A 91 0.32 -7.19 -2.65
C SER A 91 -0.60 -5.99 -2.89
N LEU A 92 -0.87 -5.22 -1.83
CA LEU A 92 -1.63 -3.97 -1.93
C LEU A 92 -1.02 -3.03 -2.97
N TYR A 93 0.30 -2.91 -3.01
CA TYR A 93 1.01 -2.09 -4.00
C TYR A 93 0.65 -2.48 -5.43
N PHE A 94 0.75 -3.78 -5.76
CA PHE A 94 0.54 -4.25 -7.13
C PHE A 94 -0.92 -4.07 -7.55
N ILE A 95 -1.86 -4.51 -6.71
CA ILE A 95 -3.28 -4.45 -7.02
C ILE A 95 -3.75 -3.01 -7.13
N LEU A 96 -3.37 -2.14 -6.19
CA LEU A 96 -3.81 -0.75 -6.18
C LEU A 96 -3.27 0.02 -7.39
N ASN A 97 -1.97 -0.09 -7.68
CA ASN A 97 -1.39 0.60 -8.83
C ASN A 97 -1.94 0.07 -10.16
N SER A 98 -2.12 -1.25 -10.30
CA SER A 98 -2.72 -1.81 -11.52
C SER A 98 -4.15 -1.31 -11.71
N THR A 99 -4.95 -1.22 -10.64
CA THR A 99 -6.35 -0.77 -10.71
C THR A 99 -6.50 0.72 -10.99
N LEU A 100 -5.58 1.56 -10.49
CA LEU A 100 -5.64 3.02 -10.66
C LEU A 100 -4.98 3.53 -11.94
N ARG A 101 -4.20 2.67 -12.63
CA ARG A 101 -3.54 2.97 -13.92
C ARG A 101 -4.42 2.62 -15.13
N ASP A 102 -5.45 1.80 -14.94
CA ASP A 102 -6.50 1.50 -15.94
C ASP A 102 -7.50 2.67 -16.09
#